data_AF-A0A7K3YGZ5-F1
#
_entry.id   AF-A0A7K3YGZ5-F1
#
_cell.length_a   1.000
_cell.length_b   1.000
_cell.length_c   1.000
_cell.angle_alpha   90.00
_cell.angle_beta   90.00
_cell.angle_gamma   90.00
#
_symmetry.space_group_name_H-M   'P 1'
#
loop_
_entity.id
_entity.type
_entity.pdbx_description
1 polymer ?
#
loop_
_entity_poly.entity_id
_entity_poly.type
_entity_poly.pdbx_seq_one_letter_code
_entity_poly.pdbx_strand_id
1 'polypeptide(L)'
;MKPSFVLASLLVAMLLICGCTGTTSEGMGTVAAPTATTTETPQSATPVAIATETPVPPTAQPTVYIPKYTAGEVLMNTDATDIRLITKISQGKYQMRTVTRTDDDLYIKADKSFQEMGSACDARDFDKMEFESLGLVDSAPVRDVNGDIYGYLEYQDRSSMKFERPSPKKLTGDVKYILEIWYSGDARVYASIGGATTTKTYMVNGYSALNLGKDDRAFVSVSKDDYGSGTLKATLKADGVIVAEGETNDKYGHISLSFYT
;
A
#
# COMPACT_ATOMS: atom_id res chain seq x y z
N MET A 1 -23.34 48.12 11.07
CA MET A 1 -23.27 48.41 12.52
C MET A 1 -24.38 47.60 13.20
N LYS A 2 -24.23 46.66 14.13
CA LYS A 2 -23.14 46.07 14.93
C LYS A 2 -23.39 44.54 15.03
N PRO A 3 -22.35 43.72 15.24
CA PRO A 3 -22.45 42.26 15.33
C PRO A 3 -22.62 41.80 16.80
N SER A 4 -23.61 40.94 17.08
CA SER A 4 -23.87 40.46 18.45
C SER A 4 -24.14 38.94 18.52
N PHE A 5 -23.49 38.12 17.69
CA PHE A 5 -23.67 36.66 17.75
C PHE A 5 -22.37 35.84 17.68
N VAL A 6 -21.20 36.49 17.72
CA VAL A 6 -19.88 35.80 17.65
C VAL A 6 -19.32 35.43 19.04
N LEU A 7 -19.95 35.84 20.14
CA LEU A 7 -19.34 35.71 21.48
C LEU A 7 -19.76 34.47 22.29
N ALA A 8 -20.83 33.75 21.91
CA ALA A 8 -21.39 32.69 22.75
C ALA A 8 -20.89 31.26 22.43
N SER A 9 -20.34 31.00 21.24
CA SER A 9 -19.85 29.66 20.87
C SER A 9 -18.35 29.43 21.14
N LEU A 10 -17.61 30.49 21.52
CA LEU A 10 -16.18 30.39 21.85
C LEU A 10 -15.91 29.89 23.28
N LEU A 11 -16.95 29.85 24.14
CA LEU A 11 -16.84 29.54 25.56
C LEU A 11 -17.00 28.05 25.91
N VAL A 12 -17.33 27.18 24.94
CA VAL A 12 -17.55 25.74 25.19
C VAL A 12 -16.40 24.85 24.69
N ALA A 13 -15.51 25.34 23.82
CA ALA A 13 -14.41 24.54 23.27
C ALA A 13 -13.05 24.75 23.95
N MET A 14 -12.93 25.68 24.92
CA MET A 14 -11.65 26.06 25.53
C MET A 14 -11.35 25.36 26.88
N LEU A 15 -12.12 24.36 27.28
CA LEU A 15 -12.03 23.71 28.61
C LEU A 15 -11.43 22.29 28.65
N LEU A 16 -10.77 21.82 27.58
CA LEU A 16 -10.22 20.45 27.52
C LEU A 16 -8.73 20.35 27.14
N ILE A 17 -7.94 21.38 27.42
CA ILE A 17 -6.47 21.30 27.30
C ILE A 17 -5.80 22.03 28.48
N CYS A 18 -5.38 21.27 29.49
CA CYS A 18 -4.22 21.50 30.40
C CYS A 18 -4.31 20.49 31.55
N GLY A 19 -3.44 19.48 31.62
CA GLY A 19 -2.26 19.50 32.50
C GLY A 19 -2.55 18.63 33.74
N CYS A 20 -1.66 17.85 34.35
CA CYS A 20 -0.22 17.91 34.43
C CYS A 20 0.39 16.52 34.67
N THR A 21 1.64 16.42 34.23
CA THR A 21 2.68 15.46 34.62
C THR A 21 2.93 15.38 36.13
N GLY A 22 3.36 14.21 36.61
CA GLY A 22 3.94 14.05 37.96
C GLY A 22 4.50 12.66 38.24
N THR A 23 5.82 12.56 38.30
CA THR A 23 6.70 11.39 38.48
C THR A 23 6.88 10.96 39.95
N THR A 24 7.10 9.64 40.13
CA THR A 24 8.00 8.93 41.09
C THR A 24 8.01 9.30 42.58
N SER A 25 7.76 8.31 43.47
CA SER A 25 8.78 7.56 44.22
C SER A 25 8.28 6.94 45.54
N GLU A 26 8.75 5.71 45.78
CA GLU A 26 9.18 5.10 47.05
C GLU A 26 8.23 4.84 48.24
N GLY A 27 8.49 3.70 48.90
CA GLY A 27 7.94 3.29 50.19
C GLY A 27 7.88 1.76 50.32
N MET A 28 9.02 1.09 50.46
CA MET A 28 9.52 0.52 51.73
C MET A 28 8.71 -0.64 52.32
N GLY A 29 9.39 -1.79 52.40
CA GLY A 29 9.06 -2.93 53.26
C GLY A 29 10.34 -3.69 53.59
N THR A 30 11.01 -3.22 54.65
CA THR A 30 12.31 -3.65 55.20
C THR A 30 12.18 -4.97 56.00
N VAL A 31 13.25 -5.78 56.08
CA VAL A 31 13.98 -6.26 57.29
C VAL A 31 14.19 -7.79 57.13
N ALA A 32 15.30 -8.49 57.42
CA ALA A 32 16.71 -8.21 57.70
C ALA A 32 17.51 -9.52 57.52
N ALA A 33 18.85 -9.40 57.47
CA ALA A 33 19.86 -10.47 57.42
C ALA A 33 20.06 -11.15 58.82
N PRO A 34 20.88 -12.23 58.99
CA PRO A 34 22.33 -12.13 58.81
C PRO A 34 23.06 -13.36 58.22
N THR A 35 24.31 -13.08 57.85
CA THR A 35 25.42 -13.89 57.34
C THR A 35 25.87 -15.03 58.26
N ALA A 36 26.35 -16.14 57.68
CA ALA A 36 27.39 -16.98 58.28
C ALA A 36 28.30 -17.58 57.19
N THR A 37 29.60 -17.37 57.37
CA THR A 37 30.73 -17.92 56.62
C THR A 37 31.11 -19.30 57.17
N THR A 38 31.52 -20.25 56.32
CA THR A 38 32.37 -21.37 56.75
C THR A 38 33.45 -21.67 55.70
N THR A 39 34.68 -21.75 56.18
CA THR A 39 35.93 -22.06 55.46
C THR A 39 36.26 -23.56 55.56
N GLU A 40 36.97 -24.04 54.52
CA GLU A 40 37.54 -25.34 54.13
C GLU A 40 37.96 -26.42 55.16
N THR A 41 37.97 -27.69 54.72
CA THR A 41 39.17 -28.59 54.66
C THR A 41 38.88 -29.84 53.78
N PRO A 42 39.92 -30.57 53.29
CA PRO A 42 39.86 -31.39 52.08
C PRO A 42 39.52 -32.86 52.33
N GLN A 43 39.03 -33.55 51.29
CA GLN A 43 39.02 -35.02 51.27
C GLN A 43 39.59 -35.57 49.97
N SER A 44 40.53 -36.50 50.13
CA SER A 44 41.34 -37.14 49.10
C SER A 44 40.66 -38.39 48.50
N ALA A 45 40.80 -38.50 47.18
CA ALA A 45 40.91 -39.65 46.28
C ALA A 45 39.98 -40.88 46.40
N THR A 46 39.14 -41.05 45.38
CA THR A 46 38.76 -42.37 44.81
C THR A 46 39.11 -42.33 43.32
N PRO A 47 39.80 -43.35 42.75
CA PRO A 47 40.14 -43.33 41.34
C PRO A 47 38.89 -43.63 40.49
N VAL A 48 38.46 -42.66 39.69
CA VAL A 48 37.49 -42.91 38.62
C VAL A 48 38.28 -43.30 37.37
N ALA A 49 37.98 -44.47 36.82
CA ALA A 49 38.54 -44.96 35.58
C ALA A 49 38.35 -43.91 34.47
N ILE A 50 39.45 -43.52 33.83
CA ILE A 50 39.43 -42.70 32.62
C ILE A 50 38.89 -43.61 31.51
N ALA A 51 37.61 -43.49 31.21
CA ALA A 51 37.09 -43.93 29.92
C ALA A 51 37.56 -42.90 28.89
N THR A 52 38.44 -43.34 27.98
CA THR A 52 38.85 -42.56 26.81
C THR A 52 37.61 -42.36 25.93
N GLU A 53 36.95 -41.22 26.06
CA GLU A 53 35.91 -40.81 25.12
C GLU A 53 36.57 -40.45 23.78
N THR A 54 36.22 -41.22 22.75
CA THR A 54 36.55 -40.91 21.36
C THR A 54 36.00 -39.52 21.02
N PRO A 55 36.79 -38.61 20.41
CA PRO A 55 36.27 -37.31 20.00
C PRO A 55 35.13 -37.50 19.00
N VAL A 56 33.92 -37.13 19.38
CA VAL A 56 32.80 -37.03 18.44
C VAL A 56 33.17 -35.91 17.46
N PRO A 57 33.23 -36.17 16.14
CA PRO A 57 33.50 -35.11 15.17
C PRO A 57 32.40 -34.04 15.32
N PRO A 58 32.75 -32.74 15.26
CA PRO A 58 31.76 -31.69 15.38
C PRO A 58 30.69 -31.91 14.32
N THR A 59 29.47 -32.16 14.76
CA THR A 59 28.30 -32.27 13.88
C THR A 59 28.23 -30.94 13.11
N ALA A 60 28.44 -31.01 11.80
CA ALA A 60 28.39 -29.82 10.94
C ALA A 60 27.05 -29.12 11.19
N GLN A 61 27.12 -27.92 11.78
CA GLN A 61 25.95 -27.12 12.07
C GLN A 61 25.31 -26.78 10.72
N PRO A 62 24.01 -27.03 10.51
CA PRO A 62 23.40 -26.86 9.20
C PRO A 62 23.58 -25.40 8.76
N THR A 63 24.30 -25.20 7.66
CA THR A 63 24.47 -23.88 7.06
C THR A 63 23.08 -23.39 6.64
N VAL A 64 22.62 -22.29 7.25
CA VAL A 64 21.34 -21.67 6.89
C VAL A 64 21.44 -21.23 5.44
N TYR A 65 20.51 -21.71 4.62
CA TYR A 65 20.44 -21.31 3.22
C TYR A 65 20.02 -19.85 3.13
N ILE A 66 20.79 -19.06 2.38
CA ILE A 66 20.48 -17.67 2.09
C ILE A 66 20.00 -17.62 0.63
N PRO A 67 18.74 -17.25 0.40
CA PRO A 67 18.21 -17.08 -0.94
C PRO A 67 19.02 -16.06 -1.76
N LYS A 68 19.21 -16.33 -3.06
CA LYS A 68 20.02 -15.51 -3.98
C LYS A 68 19.46 -14.09 -4.19
N TYR A 69 18.14 -13.96 -4.29
CA TYR A 69 17.46 -12.69 -4.62
C TYR A 69 16.91 -12.00 -3.38
N THR A 70 16.48 -10.75 -3.50
CA THR A 70 15.79 -9.98 -2.46
C THR A 70 14.31 -9.73 -2.84
N ALA A 71 13.45 -9.39 -1.87
CA ALA A 71 12.15 -8.83 -2.22
C ALA A 71 12.32 -7.53 -3.04
N GLY A 72 11.35 -7.20 -3.88
CA GLY A 72 11.41 -6.07 -4.82
C GLY A 72 12.20 -6.37 -6.10
N GLU A 73 12.84 -7.52 -6.22
CA GLU A 73 13.65 -7.86 -7.38
C GLU A 73 12.78 -8.40 -8.52
N VAL A 74 12.88 -7.76 -9.69
CA VAL A 74 12.25 -8.21 -10.92
C VAL A 74 13.25 -9.10 -11.64
N LEU A 75 12.83 -10.31 -11.96
CA LEU A 75 13.62 -11.35 -12.57
C LEU A 75 13.03 -11.71 -13.93
N MET A 76 13.88 -11.98 -14.91
CA MET A 76 13.48 -12.36 -16.25
C MET A 76 14.23 -13.63 -16.65
N ASN A 77 13.54 -14.58 -17.26
CA ASN A 77 14.19 -15.74 -17.84
C ASN A 77 14.81 -15.41 -19.21
N THR A 78 15.65 -16.32 -19.73
CA THR A 78 16.41 -16.14 -20.98
C THR A 78 15.57 -15.97 -22.24
N ASP A 79 14.29 -16.38 -22.24
CA ASP A 79 13.36 -16.17 -23.37
C ASP A 79 12.46 -14.93 -23.23
N ALA A 80 12.60 -14.17 -22.13
CA ALA A 80 11.85 -12.95 -21.79
C ALA A 80 10.32 -13.10 -21.70
N THR A 81 9.80 -14.32 -21.69
CA THR A 81 8.35 -14.56 -21.57
C THR A 81 7.90 -14.76 -20.13
N ASP A 82 8.80 -15.18 -19.23
CA ASP A 82 8.54 -15.34 -17.81
C ASP A 82 9.25 -14.25 -17.00
N ILE A 83 8.48 -13.27 -16.54
CA ILE A 83 8.95 -12.22 -15.65
C ILE A 83 8.37 -12.46 -14.26
N ARG A 84 9.24 -12.50 -13.26
CA ARG A 84 8.88 -12.74 -11.86
C ARG A 84 9.21 -11.53 -11.00
N LEU A 85 8.36 -11.24 -10.02
CA LEU A 85 8.68 -10.32 -8.92
C LEU A 85 8.77 -11.13 -7.63
N ILE A 86 9.88 -11.00 -6.91
CA ILE A 86 10.01 -11.55 -5.55
C ILE A 86 9.31 -10.59 -4.56
N THR A 87 8.27 -11.06 -3.91
CA THR A 87 7.43 -10.24 -3.00
C THR A 87 7.74 -10.50 -1.53
N LYS A 88 8.24 -11.69 -1.21
CA LYS A 88 8.70 -12.02 0.14
C LYS A 88 9.77 -13.09 0.10
N ILE A 89 10.69 -12.98 1.06
CA ILE A 89 11.69 -13.98 1.33
C ILE A 89 11.54 -14.44 2.77
N SER A 90 11.45 -15.75 2.91
CA SER A 90 11.53 -16.43 4.19
C SER A 90 12.59 -17.52 4.09
N GLN A 91 13.06 -18.05 5.22
CA GLN A 91 14.09 -19.08 5.22
C GLN A 91 13.67 -20.27 4.33
N GLY A 92 14.38 -20.43 3.20
CA GLY A 92 14.14 -21.48 2.22
C GLY A 92 12.94 -21.30 1.29
N LYS A 93 12.17 -20.20 1.39
CA LYS A 93 11.03 -19.97 0.49
C LYS A 93 10.95 -18.55 -0.05
N TYR A 94 10.71 -18.47 -1.35
CA TYR A 94 10.25 -17.24 -2.00
C TYR A 94 8.74 -17.21 -2.08
N GLN A 95 8.17 -16.02 -1.95
CA GLN A 95 6.86 -15.72 -2.51
C GLN A 95 7.06 -14.83 -3.73
N MET A 96 6.36 -15.17 -4.81
CA MET A 96 6.59 -14.55 -6.11
C MET A 96 5.32 -14.36 -6.94
N ARG A 97 5.44 -13.47 -7.94
CA ARG A 97 4.37 -13.10 -8.88
C ARG A 97 4.82 -13.22 -10.30
N THR A 98 3.90 -13.58 -11.17
CA THR A 98 4.05 -13.29 -12.61
C THR A 98 3.84 -11.80 -12.82
N VAL A 99 4.79 -11.17 -13.49
CA VAL A 99 4.69 -9.78 -13.97
C VAL A 99 4.29 -9.83 -15.44
N THR A 100 3.30 -9.03 -15.80
CA THR A 100 2.92 -8.80 -17.20
C THR A 100 3.69 -7.59 -17.72
N ARG A 101 4.30 -7.74 -18.89
CA ARG A 101 4.84 -6.62 -19.66
C ARG A 101 3.93 -6.32 -20.84
N THR A 102 3.54 -5.06 -21.02
CA THR A 102 2.80 -4.60 -22.20
C THR A 102 3.34 -3.24 -22.58
N ASP A 103 3.81 -3.11 -23.82
CA ASP A 103 4.63 -1.98 -24.25
C ASP A 103 5.83 -1.80 -23.29
N ASP A 104 5.80 -0.73 -22.49
CA ASP A 104 6.79 -0.42 -21.45
C ASP A 104 6.22 -0.44 -20.02
N ASP A 105 4.95 -0.86 -19.82
CA ASP A 105 4.34 -1.02 -18.49
C ASP A 105 4.60 -2.43 -17.94
N LEU A 106 5.04 -2.49 -16.67
CA LEU A 106 5.24 -3.71 -15.91
C LEU A 106 4.27 -3.74 -14.74
N TYR A 107 3.34 -4.68 -14.75
CA TYR A 107 2.29 -4.76 -13.73
C TYR A 107 1.92 -6.19 -13.38
N ILE A 108 1.25 -6.35 -12.25
CA ILE A 108 0.69 -7.63 -11.80
C ILE A 108 -0.81 -7.61 -12.05
N LYS A 109 -1.36 -8.70 -12.58
CA LYS A 109 -2.82 -8.86 -12.74
C LYS A 109 -3.44 -9.32 -11.43
N ALA A 110 -4.45 -8.60 -10.94
CA ALA A 110 -5.32 -8.98 -9.83
C ALA A 110 -6.37 -10.02 -10.26
N ASP A 111 -5.91 -11.16 -10.77
CA ASP A 111 -6.77 -12.28 -11.16
C ASP A 111 -6.73 -13.42 -10.11
N LYS A 112 -7.16 -14.63 -10.48
CA LYS A 112 -7.14 -15.79 -9.58
C LYS A 112 -5.73 -16.19 -9.10
N SER A 113 -4.67 -15.73 -9.77
CA SER A 113 -3.27 -15.90 -9.35
C SER A 113 -2.83 -14.83 -8.35
N PHE A 114 -3.63 -13.78 -8.16
CA PHE A 114 -3.38 -12.71 -7.22
C PHE A 114 -3.88 -13.06 -5.81
N GLN A 115 -3.05 -13.74 -5.03
CA GLN A 115 -3.09 -13.59 -3.56
C GLN A 115 -2.52 -12.22 -3.16
N GLU A 116 -2.41 -11.78 -1.91
CA GLU A 116 -1.74 -10.49 -1.60
C GLU A 116 -0.21 -10.62 -1.55
N MET A 117 0.29 -11.82 -1.25
CA MET A 117 1.72 -12.07 -1.13
C MET A 117 2.31 -13.04 -2.16
N GLY A 118 1.51 -13.70 -3.02
CA GLY A 118 1.99 -14.49 -4.15
C GLY A 118 2.07 -15.98 -3.89
N SER A 119 2.52 -16.71 -4.91
CA SER A 119 2.71 -18.16 -4.81
C SER A 119 4.06 -18.44 -4.14
N ALA A 120 4.06 -19.37 -3.19
CA ALA A 120 5.27 -19.77 -2.50
C ALA A 120 6.00 -20.89 -3.27
N CYS A 121 7.31 -20.78 -3.45
CA CYS A 121 8.18 -21.82 -3.99
C CYS A 121 9.39 -22.06 -3.08
N ASP A 122 10.04 -23.22 -3.25
CA ASP A 122 11.32 -23.47 -2.60
C ASP A 122 12.40 -22.58 -3.23
N ALA A 123 13.16 -21.87 -2.39
CA ALA A 123 14.15 -20.92 -2.87
C ALA A 123 15.38 -21.61 -3.48
N ARG A 124 15.77 -22.80 -2.97
CA ARG A 124 16.92 -23.54 -3.49
C ARG A 124 16.64 -24.07 -4.88
N ASP A 125 15.42 -24.54 -5.12
CA ASP A 125 15.03 -25.05 -6.43
C ASP A 125 14.83 -23.91 -7.42
N PHE A 126 14.29 -22.77 -6.97
CA PHE A 126 14.17 -21.59 -7.82
C PHE A 126 15.52 -20.97 -8.18
N ASP A 127 16.48 -20.92 -7.25
CA ASP A 127 17.80 -20.33 -7.51
C ASP A 127 18.65 -21.14 -8.51
N LYS A 128 18.25 -22.39 -8.79
CA LYS A 128 18.84 -23.21 -9.87
C LYS A 128 18.26 -22.88 -11.25
N MET A 129 17.16 -22.14 -11.32
CA MET A 129 16.56 -21.70 -12.58
C MET A 129 17.35 -20.52 -13.17
N GLU A 130 17.40 -20.45 -14.51
CA GLU A 130 18.14 -19.42 -15.26
C GLU A 130 17.35 -18.10 -15.33
N PHE A 131 17.19 -17.44 -14.19
CA PHE A 131 16.66 -16.07 -14.11
C PHE A 131 17.80 -15.05 -13.96
N GLU A 132 17.67 -13.95 -14.68
CA GLU A 132 18.52 -12.77 -14.57
C GLU A 132 17.75 -11.64 -13.88
N SER A 133 18.46 -10.85 -13.07
CA SER A 133 17.86 -9.70 -12.40
C SER A 133 17.76 -8.51 -13.34
N LEU A 134 16.56 -7.96 -13.47
CA LEU A 134 16.30 -6.66 -14.11
C LEU A 134 16.47 -5.49 -13.14
N GLY A 135 16.71 -5.77 -11.86
CA GLY A 135 16.89 -4.78 -10.80
C GLY A 135 15.75 -4.74 -9.79
N LEU A 136 15.93 -3.87 -8.78
CA LEU A 136 14.96 -3.64 -7.73
C LEU A 136 13.96 -2.58 -8.15
N VAL A 137 12.70 -2.78 -7.78
CA VAL A 137 11.64 -1.77 -7.89
C VAL A 137 11.17 -1.32 -6.52
N ASP A 138 10.97 -0.02 -6.37
CA ASP A 138 10.37 0.56 -5.16
C ASP A 138 8.87 0.26 -5.07
N SER A 139 8.21 0.11 -6.22
CA SER A 139 6.81 -0.30 -6.29
C SER A 139 6.48 -1.02 -7.59
N ALA A 140 5.46 -1.88 -7.55
CA ALA A 140 4.88 -2.53 -8.72
C ALA A 140 3.35 -2.34 -8.73
N PRO A 141 2.76 -1.80 -9.81
CA PRO A 141 1.32 -1.65 -9.91
C PRO A 141 0.62 -3.01 -10.02
N VAL A 142 -0.53 -3.11 -9.37
CA VAL A 142 -1.46 -4.24 -9.49
C VAL A 142 -2.71 -3.74 -10.20
N ARG A 143 -3.06 -4.35 -11.34
CA ARG A 143 -4.22 -3.97 -12.16
C ARG A 143 -5.29 -5.04 -12.16
N ASP A 144 -6.55 -4.64 -12.12
CA ASP A 144 -7.69 -5.56 -12.23
C ASP A 144 -7.91 -6.06 -13.67
N VAL A 145 -8.98 -6.83 -13.88
CA VAL A 145 -9.34 -7.37 -15.20
C VAL A 145 -9.73 -6.30 -16.23
N ASN A 146 -10.06 -5.09 -15.79
CA ASN A 146 -10.41 -3.95 -16.64
C ASN A 146 -9.20 -3.06 -16.94
N GLY A 147 -8.05 -3.35 -16.33
CA GLY A 147 -6.83 -2.55 -16.43
C GLY A 147 -6.75 -1.41 -15.41
N ASP A 148 -7.73 -1.29 -14.51
CA ASP A 148 -7.77 -0.26 -13.47
C ASP A 148 -6.81 -0.62 -12.32
N ILE A 149 -6.28 0.38 -11.61
CA ILE A 149 -5.38 0.16 -10.48
C ILE A 149 -6.15 -0.47 -9.31
N TYR A 150 -5.81 -1.72 -9.02
CA TYR A 150 -6.27 -2.47 -7.84
C TYR A 150 -5.44 -2.18 -6.59
N GLY A 151 -4.16 -1.84 -6.76
CA GLY A 151 -3.25 -1.43 -5.69
C GLY A 151 -1.80 -1.44 -6.14
N TYR A 152 -0.90 -1.45 -5.17
CA TYR A 152 0.55 -1.47 -5.41
C TYR A 152 1.20 -2.46 -4.45
N LEU A 153 2.21 -3.19 -4.93
CA LEU A 153 3.17 -3.83 -4.03
C LEU A 153 4.34 -2.87 -3.84
N GLU A 154 4.59 -2.47 -2.60
CA GLU A 154 5.66 -1.53 -2.26
C GLU A 154 6.79 -2.24 -1.54
N TYR A 155 8.02 -1.92 -1.95
CA TYR A 155 9.20 -2.38 -1.26
C TYR A 155 9.22 -1.85 0.17
N GLN A 156 9.30 -2.76 1.15
CA GLN A 156 9.40 -2.41 2.56
C GLN A 156 10.84 -2.56 3.04
N ASP A 157 11.43 -3.73 2.77
CA ASP A 157 12.80 -4.06 3.10
C ASP A 157 13.28 -5.24 2.22
N ARG A 158 14.52 -5.69 2.44
CA ARG A 158 15.12 -6.78 1.67
C ARG A 158 14.36 -8.11 1.74
N SER A 159 13.48 -8.27 2.71
CA SER A 159 12.73 -9.51 2.92
C SER A 159 11.29 -9.43 2.46
N SER A 160 10.73 -8.24 2.23
CA SER A 160 9.30 -8.11 1.96
C SER A 160 8.90 -6.88 1.15
N MET A 161 7.82 -7.07 0.40
CA MET A 161 6.96 -6.02 -0.12
C MET A 161 5.61 -6.07 0.61
N LYS A 162 4.94 -4.93 0.73
CA LYS A 162 3.61 -4.80 1.32
C LYS A 162 2.59 -4.42 0.24
N PHE A 163 1.38 -4.93 0.35
CA PHE A 163 0.28 -4.46 -0.50
C PHE A 163 -0.30 -3.17 0.06
N GLU A 164 -0.43 -2.17 -0.80
CA GLU A 164 -1.01 -0.88 -0.50
C GLU A 164 -2.20 -0.61 -1.42
N ARG A 165 -3.27 -0.05 -0.84
CA ARG A 165 -4.47 0.29 -1.60
C ARG A 165 -4.18 1.40 -2.63
N PRO A 166 -5.01 1.50 -3.69
CA PRO A 166 -4.89 2.57 -4.67
C PRO A 166 -4.99 3.94 -4.01
N SER A 167 -4.21 4.89 -4.52
CA SER A 167 -4.19 6.27 -4.03
C SER A 167 -3.85 7.22 -5.18
N PRO A 168 -4.50 8.40 -5.28
CA PRO A 168 -4.20 9.40 -6.29
C PRO A 168 -2.71 9.77 -6.35
N LYS A 169 -2.03 9.83 -5.20
CA LYS A 169 -0.62 10.24 -5.08
C LYS A 169 0.38 9.29 -5.75
N LYS A 170 -0.06 8.11 -6.18
CA LYS A 170 0.77 7.06 -6.78
C LYS A 170 0.54 6.89 -8.28
N LEU A 171 -0.48 7.56 -8.81
CA LEU A 171 -0.70 7.58 -10.25
C LEU A 171 0.43 8.38 -10.89
N THR A 172 0.95 7.87 -12.00
CA THR A 172 2.06 8.49 -12.74
C THR A 172 1.81 8.34 -14.23
N GLY A 173 2.29 9.30 -15.02
CA GLY A 173 2.15 9.30 -16.47
C GLY A 173 0.69 9.36 -16.94
N ASP A 174 0.46 8.93 -18.17
CA ASP A 174 -0.87 8.99 -18.77
C ASP A 174 -1.84 7.99 -18.12
N VAL A 175 -2.96 8.49 -17.62
CA VAL A 175 -4.02 7.72 -16.96
C VAL A 175 -5.36 7.88 -17.68
N LYS A 176 -6.19 6.83 -17.65
CA LYS A 176 -7.52 6.82 -18.23
C LYS A 176 -8.51 7.51 -17.30
N TYR A 177 -9.18 8.55 -17.80
CA TYR A 177 -10.18 9.30 -17.05
C TYR A 177 -11.61 8.81 -17.29
N ILE A 178 -12.34 8.57 -16.19
CA ILE A 178 -13.78 8.28 -16.20
C ILE A 178 -14.48 9.30 -15.30
N LEU A 179 -15.52 9.94 -15.83
CA LEU A 179 -16.41 10.79 -15.05
C LEU A 179 -17.69 10.02 -14.72
N GLU A 180 -17.96 9.87 -13.44
CA GLU A 180 -19.22 9.33 -12.93
C GLU A 180 -20.11 10.48 -12.48
N ILE A 181 -21.38 10.47 -12.90
CA ILE A 181 -22.37 11.50 -12.60
C ILE A 181 -23.59 10.83 -11.99
N TRP A 182 -24.03 11.30 -10.82
CA TRP A 182 -25.32 10.97 -10.24
C TRP A 182 -26.22 12.18 -10.30
N TYR A 183 -27.23 12.09 -11.17
CA TYR A 183 -28.24 13.12 -11.40
C TYR A 183 -29.43 12.51 -12.13
N SER A 184 -30.60 13.16 -12.05
CA SER A 184 -31.78 12.81 -12.85
C SER A 184 -32.24 14.03 -13.62
N GLY A 185 -31.78 14.15 -14.86
CA GLY A 185 -31.96 15.34 -15.69
C GLY A 185 -30.84 15.56 -16.70
N ASP A 186 -30.85 16.71 -17.37
CA ASP A 186 -29.81 17.08 -18.33
C ASP A 186 -28.58 17.67 -17.63
N ALA A 187 -27.44 16.99 -17.76
CA ALA A 187 -26.14 17.45 -17.25
C ALA A 187 -25.25 17.91 -18.40
N ARG A 188 -24.82 19.17 -18.37
CA ARG A 188 -23.83 19.71 -19.29
C ARG A 188 -22.43 19.48 -18.74
N VAL A 189 -21.61 18.78 -19.52
CA VAL A 189 -20.23 18.44 -19.19
C VAL A 189 -19.30 19.19 -20.13
N TYR A 190 -18.41 20.00 -19.56
CA TYR A 190 -17.20 20.49 -20.20
C TYR A 190 -16.03 19.64 -19.71
N ALA A 191 -15.19 19.12 -20.61
CA ALA A 191 -14.00 18.39 -20.23
C ALA A 191 -12.79 18.84 -21.06
N SER A 192 -11.65 18.98 -20.40
CA SER A 192 -10.34 19.24 -20.98
C SER A 192 -9.40 18.13 -20.53
N ILE A 193 -9.01 17.26 -21.46
CA ILE A 193 -8.10 16.13 -21.21
C ILE A 193 -6.80 16.42 -21.94
N GLY A 194 -5.72 16.63 -21.19
CA GLY A 194 -4.49 17.21 -21.73
C GLY A 194 -4.70 18.60 -22.29
N GLY A 195 -4.86 18.69 -23.60
CA GLY A 195 -5.22 19.91 -24.34
C GLY A 195 -6.50 19.81 -25.17
N ALA A 196 -7.13 18.64 -25.24
CA ALA A 196 -8.35 18.43 -26.02
C ALA A 196 -9.58 18.80 -25.19
N THR A 197 -10.41 19.71 -25.72
CA THR A 197 -11.62 20.18 -25.06
C THR A 197 -12.88 19.64 -25.71
N THR A 198 -13.86 19.24 -24.91
CA THR A 198 -15.20 18.85 -25.36
C THR A 198 -16.27 19.51 -24.49
N THR A 199 -17.44 19.74 -25.07
CA THR A 199 -18.63 20.18 -24.34
C THR A 199 -19.85 19.47 -24.89
N LYS A 200 -20.59 18.79 -24.01
CA LYS A 200 -21.78 18.05 -24.41
C LYS A 200 -22.78 17.94 -23.25
N THR A 201 -24.07 17.97 -23.59
CA THR A 201 -25.16 17.70 -22.64
C THR A 201 -25.53 16.23 -22.70
N TYR A 202 -25.72 15.63 -21.52
CA TYR A 202 -26.08 14.23 -21.33
C TYR A 202 -27.35 14.15 -20.49
N MET A 203 -28.35 13.42 -20.98
CA MET A 203 -29.50 13.04 -20.16
C MET A 203 -29.05 11.94 -19.19
N VAL A 204 -29.04 12.23 -17.89
CA VAL A 204 -28.66 11.30 -16.83
C VAL A 204 -29.94 10.81 -16.14
N ASN A 205 -30.08 9.50 -15.99
CA ASN A 205 -31.21 8.89 -15.27
C ASN A 205 -30.70 8.13 -14.05
N GLY A 206 -30.38 8.87 -12.99
CA GLY A 206 -29.83 8.37 -11.74
C GLY A 206 -28.30 8.21 -11.76
N TYR A 207 -27.73 7.63 -12.82
CA TYR A 207 -26.29 7.40 -12.95
C TYR A 207 -25.83 7.41 -14.41
N SER A 208 -24.64 7.95 -14.67
CA SER A 208 -23.93 7.81 -15.95
C SER A 208 -22.41 7.77 -15.72
N ALA A 209 -21.70 6.99 -16.54
CA ALA A 209 -20.25 6.93 -16.56
C ALA A 209 -19.74 7.28 -17.96
N LEU A 210 -18.86 8.27 -18.04
CA LEU A 210 -18.34 8.80 -19.28
C LEU A 210 -16.84 8.56 -19.36
N ASN A 211 -16.38 7.84 -20.39
CA ASN A 211 -14.96 7.76 -20.71
C ASN A 211 -14.52 9.09 -21.35
N LEU A 212 -13.58 9.78 -20.71
CA LEU A 212 -13.11 11.08 -21.17
C LEU A 212 -11.84 11.00 -22.03
N GLY A 213 -11.09 9.89 -21.96
CA GLY A 213 -9.82 9.71 -22.65
C GLY A 213 -8.67 9.33 -21.72
N LYS A 214 -7.44 9.40 -22.22
CA LYS A 214 -6.20 9.08 -21.50
C LYS A 214 -5.21 10.23 -21.69
N ASP A 215 -4.65 10.74 -20.59
CA ASP A 215 -3.66 11.82 -20.57
C ASP A 215 -3.07 11.96 -19.15
N ASP A 216 -2.10 12.86 -18.92
CA ASP A 216 -1.49 13.11 -17.61
C ASP A 216 -2.31 14.09 -16.74
N ARG A 217 -3.28 14.79 -17.36
CA ARG A 217 -4.12 15.78 -16.68
C ARG A 217 -5.54 15.85 -17.21
N ALA A 218 -6.46 16.17 -16.30
CA ALA A 218 -7.86 16.42 -16.62
C ALA A 218 -8.42 17.60 -15.83
N PHE A 219 -9.27 18.38 -16.50
CA PHE A 219 -10.20 19.31 -15.88
C PHE A 219 -11.60 19.05 -16.43
N VAL A 220 -12.58 18.96 -15.53
CA VAL A 220 -13.97 18.66 -15.86
C VAL A 220 -14.88 19.62 -15.10
N SER A 221 -15.87 20.17 -15.79
CA SER A 221 -16.96 20.91 -15.18
C SER A 221 -18.30 20.25 -15.52
N VAL A 222 -19.12 19.99 -14.52
CA VAL A 222 -20.46 19.40 -14.66
C VAL A 222 -21.47 20.39 -14.11
N SER A 223 -22.51 20.70 -14.87
CA SER A 223 -23.57 21.64 -14.49
C SER A 223 -24.95 21.09 -14.86
N LYS A 224 -25.98 21.53 -14.13
CA LYS A 224 -27.38 21.22 -14.46
C LYS A 224 -27.82 22.11 -15.62
N ASP A 225 -28.15 21.49 -16.76
CA ASP A 225 -28.57 22.21 -17.98
C ASP A 225 -30.11 22.40 -18.02
N ASP A 226 -30.85 21.50 -17.38
CA ASP A 226 -32.31 21.54 -17.25
C ASP A 226 -32.82 22.47 -16.13
N TYR A 227 -31.92 22.99 -15.29
CA TYR A 227 -32.24 23.75 -14.07
C TYR A 227 -33.18 23.02 -13.11
N GLY A 228 -33.11 21.68 -13.12
CA GLY A 228 -33.87 20.79 -12.27
C GLY A 228 -33.52 20.91 -10.79
N SER A 229 -34.50 20.56 -9.96
CA SER A 229 -34.30 20.36 -8.52
C SER A 229 -33.67 18.98 -8.28
N GLY A 230 -32.72 18.89 -7.36
CA GLY A 230 -32.13 17.61 -6.96
C GLY A 230 -30.62 17.73 -6.71
N THR A 231 -30.03 16.66 -6.21
CA THR A 231 -28.58 16.60 -5.98
C THR A 231 -27.86 16.23 -7.27
N LEU A 232 -26.91 17.05 -7.69
CA LEU A 232 -25.91 16.67 -8.69
C LEU A 232 -24.65 16.26 -7.92
N LYS A 233 -24.21 15.02 -8.12
CA LYS A 233 -22.91 14.54 -7.64
C LYS A 233 -22.06 14.10 -8.83
N ALA A 234 -20.77 14.40 -8.78
CA ALA A 234 -19.82 13.96 -9.80
C ALA A 234 -18.52 13.47 -9.16
N THR A 235 -17.95 12.43 -9.75
CA THR A 235 -16.67 11.85 -9.34
C THR A 235 -15.79 11.66 -10.56
N LEU A 236 -14.55 12.14 -10.49
CA LEU A 236 -13.52 11.89 -11.48
C LEU A 236 -12.66 10.74 -11.00
N LYS A 237 -12.53 9.71 -11.84
CA LYS A 237 -11.63 8.57 -11.65
C LYS A 237 -10.50 8.62 -12.66
N ALA A 238 -9.31 8.24 -12.22
CA ALA A 238 -8.13 8.04 -13.06
C ALA A 238 -7.61 6.62 -12.84
N ASP A 239 -7.58 5.79 -13.89
CA ASP A 239 -7.31 4.34 -13.82
C ASP A 239 -8.10 3.65 -12.68
N GLY A 240 -9.39 3.98 -12.55
CA GLY A 240 -10.29 3.45 -11.52
C GLY A 240 -10.13 4.06 -10.11
N VAL A 241 -9.08 4.85 -9.85
CA VAL A 241 -8.86 5.55 -8.57
C VAL A 241 -9.67 6.83 -8.51
N ILE A 242 -10.44 7.06 -7.45
CA ILE A 242 -11.15 8.34 -7.24
C ILE A 242 -10.12 9.42 -6.94
N VAL A 243 -10.06 10.44 -7.80
CA VAL A 243 -9.08 11.53 -7.70
C VAL A 243 -9.69 12.89 -7.36
N ALA A 244 -10.97 13.08 -7.67
CA ALA A 244 -11.73 14.26 -7.27
C ALA A 244 -13.22 13.91 -7.19
N GLU A 245 -13.93 14.57 -6.29
CA GLU A 245 -15.38 14.45 -6.17
C GLU A 245 -16.00 15.79 -5.76
N GLY A 246 -17.26 15.97 -6.09
CA GLY A 246 -18.02 17.13 -5.69
C GLY A 246 -19.51 16.86 -5.74
N GLU A 247 -20.26 17.70 -5.03
CA GLU A 247 -21.70 17.61 -4.92
C GLU A 247 -22.29 19.01 -4.81
N THR A 248 -23.45 19.23 -5.44
CA THR A 248 -24.21 20.47 -5.30
C THR A 248 -25.72 20.21 -5.35
N ASN A 249 -26.45 20.92 -4.49
CA ASN A 249 -27.91 20.94 -4.47
C ASN A 249 -28.48 22.22 -5.08
N ASP A 250 -27.62 23.16 -5.50
CA ASP A 250 -28.06 24.44 -6.04
C ASP A 250 -28.77 24.25 -7.38
N LYS A 251 -29.80 25.04 -7.64
CA LYS A 251 -30.56 25.00 -8.91
C LYS A 251 -29.66 25.26 -10.12
N TYR A 252 -28.67 26.13 -9.96
CA TYR A 252 -27.64 26.47 -10.95
C TYR A 252 -26.28 25.86 -10.57
N GLY A 253 -26.30 24.78 -9.80
CA GLY A 253 -25.10 24.15 -9.26
C GLY A 253 -24.18 23.67 -10.38
N HIS A 254 -22.89 23.93 -10.19
CA HIS A 254 -21.83 23.38 -11.01
C HIS A 254 -20.75 22.78 -10.11
N ILE A 255 -20.10 21.74 -10.60
CA ILE A 255 -19.00 21.05 -9.93
C ILE A 255 -17.80 21.16 -10.86
N SER A 256 -16.65 21.55 -10.33
CA SER A 256 -15.38 21.53 -11.06
C SER A 256 -14.45 20.50 -10.42
N LEU A 257 -13.96 19.56 -11.21
CA LEU A 257 -13.08 18.48 -10.81
C LEU A 257 -11.80 18.55 -11.64
N SER A 258 -10.66 18.32 -11.01
CA SER A 258 -9.38 18.29 -11.73
C SER A 258 -8.41 17.33 -11.07
N PHE A 259 -7.56 16.73 -11.89
CA PHE A 259 -6.46 15.90 -11.42
C PHE A 259 -5.30 15.96 -12.42
N TYR A 260 -4.09 15.82 -11.90
CA TYR A 260 -2.87 15.62 -12.68
C TYR A 260 -1.99 14.62 -11.92
N THR A 261 -1.27 13.79 -12.66
CA THR A 261 -0.25 12.88 -12.12
C THR A 261 1.08 13.59 -11.88
#